data_AF-A0A3B0RY86-F1
#
_entry.id   AF-A0A3B0RY86-F1
#
_cell.length_a   1.000
_cell.length_b   1.000
_cell.length_c   1.000
_cell.angle_alpha   90.00
_cell.angle_beta   90.00
_cell.angle_gamma   90.00
#
_symmetry.space_group_name_H-M   'P 1'
#
loop_
_entity.id
_entity.type
_entity.pdbx_description
1 polymer ?
#
loop_
_entity_poly.entity_id
_entity_poly.type
_entity_poly.pdbx_seq_one_letter_code
_entity_poly.pdbx_strand_id
1 'polypeptide(L)'
;MTRRLLLGYVAIVLVLAGSLAIPFGIVFAERQREQFAVALERDAVVLATVYEDALQHGAPIDPKSADSYAQRTGARVVVVDRSGSSVVDTGGEVPHSFTN
;
A
#
# COMPACT_ATOMS: atom_id res chain seq x y z
N MET A 1 -10.73 -52.06 -0.57
CA MET A 1 -9.73 -51.85 0.51
C MET A 1 -8.67 -50.80 0.13
N THR A 2 -8.05 -50.89 -1.05
CA THR A 2 -7.05 -49.93 -1.55
C THR A 2 -7.53 -48.47 -1.58
N ARG A 3 -8.78 -48.22 -2.00
CA ARG A 3 -9.39 -46.87 -2.02
C ARG A 3 -9.42 -46.19 -0.64
N ARG A 4 -9.55 -46.97 0.44
CA ARG A 4 -9.58 -46.47 1.82
C ARG A 4 -8.17 -46.13 2.33
N LEU A 5 -7.17 -46.93 1.94
CA LEU A 5 -5.76 -46.66 2.21
C LEU A 5 -5.26 -45.43 1.43
N LEU A 6 -5.65 -45.30 0.16
CA LEU A 6 -5.30 -44.17 -0.71
C LEU A 6 -5.87 -42.85 -0.17
N LEU A 7 -7.13 -42.86 0.26
CA LEU A 7 -7.75 -41.69 0.92
C LEU A 7 -7.03 -41.30 2.20
N GLY A 8 -6.63 -42.28 3.02
CA GLY A 8 -5.87 -42.01 4.25
C GLY A 8 -4.50 -41.40 3.96
N TYR A 9 -3.78 -41.93 2.97
CA TYR A 9 -2.48 -41.40 2.57
C TYR A 9 -2.59 -39.97 2.02
N VAL A 10 -3.56 -39.70 1.13
CA VAL A 10 -3.81 -38.36 0.60
C VAL A 10 -4.19 -37.39 1.72
N ALA A 11 -5.03 -37.81 2.66
CA ALA A 11 -5.41 -36.96 3.79
C ALA A 11 -4.19 -36.58 4.65
N ILE A 12 -3.31 -37.53 4.96
CA ILE A 12 -2.08 -37.28 5.72
C ILE A 12 -1.14 -36.33 4.95
N VAL A 13 -0.97 -36.54 3.64
CA VAL A 13 -0.14 -35.67 2.80
C VAL A 13 -0.71 -34.24 2.78
N LEU A 14 -2.01 -34.07 2.64
CA LEU A 14 -2.65 -32.75 2.68
C LEU A 14 -2.51 -32.07 4.04
N VAL A 15 -2.60 -32.82 5.14
CA VAL A 15 -2.38 -32.29 6.49
C VAL A 15 -0.93 -31.84 6.67
N LEU A 16 0.04 -32.67 6.28
CA LEU A 16 1.46 -32.30 6.33
C LEU A 16 1.73 -31.07 5.46
N ALA A 17 1.25 -31.07 4.21
CA ALA A 17 1.43 -29.97 3.28
C ALA A 17 0.80 -28.67 3.82
N GLY A 18 -0.42 -28.73 4.34
CA GLY A 18 -1.12 -27.58 4.92
C GLY A 18 -0.42 -27.05 6.17
N SER A 19 0.08 -27.94 7.03
CA SER A 19 0.81 -27.55 8.26
C SER A 19 2.07 -26.72 7.98
N LEU A 20 2.66 -26.88 6.80
CA LEU A 20 3.82 -26.11 6.35
C LEU A 20 3.43 -24.92 5.47
N ALA A 21 2.53 -25.13 4.50
CA ALA A 21 2.16 -24.11 3.51
C ALA A 21 1.43 -22.92 4.13
N ILE A 22 0.57 -23.15 5.13
CA ILE A 22 -0.20 -22.09 5.79
C ILE A 22 0.71 -21.11 6.54
N PRO A 23 1.57 -21.54 7.48
CA PRO A 23 2.45 -20.60 8.18
C PRO A 23 3.45 -19.93 7.23
N PHE A 24 3.95 -20.65 6.21
CA PHE A 24 4.78 -20.05 5.17
C PHE A 24 4.03 -18.96 4.40
N GLY A 25 2.77 -19.18 4.03
CA GLY A 25 1.94 -18.19 3.35
C GLY A 25 1.75 -16.92 4.17
N ILE A 26 1.49 -17.05 5.48
CA ILE A 26 1.31 -15.90 6.38
C ILE A 26 2.61 -15.11 6.52
N VAL A 27 3.73 -15.77 6.81
CA VAL A 27 5.03 -15.11 6.99
C VAL A 27 5.49 -14.43 5.69
N PHE A 28 5.22 -15.03 4.53
CA PHE A 28 5.58 -14.45 3.25
C PHE A 28 4.71 -13.23 2.91
N ALA A 29 3.42 -13.27 3.24
CA ALA A 29 2.51 -12.14 3.07
C ALA A 29 2.92 -10.94 3.94
N GLU A 30 3.48 -11.19 5.13
CA GLU A 30 3.94 -10.14 6.03
C GLU A 30 5.22 -9.45 5.53
N ARG A 31 6.20 -10.24 5.05
CA ARG A 31 7.44 -9.69 4.47
C ARG A 31 7.21 -8.89 3.20
N GLN A 32 6.23 -9.27 2.39
CA GLN A 32 5.86 -8.48 1.21
C GLN A 32 5.38 -7.08 1.62
N ARG A 33 4.60 -6.96 2.71
CA ARG A 33 4.08 -5.66 3.18
C ARG A 33 5.19 -4.71 3.64
N GLU A 34 6.19 -5.21 4.35
CA GLU A 34 7.33 -4.39 4.80
C GLU A 34 8.13 -3.84 3.61
N GLN A 35 8.39 -4.67 2.60
CA GLN A 35 9.09 -4.23 1.39
C GLN A 35 8.26 -3.21 0.59
N PHE A 36 6.94 -3.37 0.53
CA PHE A 36 6.05 -2.40 -0.09
C PHE A 36 6.03 -1.06 0.67
N ALA A 37 6.08 -1.09 2.01
CA ALA A 37 6.09 0.12 2.83
C ALA A 37 7.35 0.96 2.60
N VAL A 38 8.54 0.32 2.54
CA VAL A 38 9.80 1.04 2.31
C VAL A 38 9.85 1.69 0.91
N ALA A 39 9.35 1.00 -0.11
CA ALA A 39 9.26 1.58 -1.46
C ALA A 39 8.28 2.76 -1.50
N LEU A 40 7.14 2.63 -0.83
CA LEU A 40 6.13 3.68 -0.74
C LEU A 40 6.63 4.91 0.02
N GLU A 41 7.36 4.71 1.13
CA GLU A 41 7.96 5.80 1.91
C GLU A 41 8.95 6.61 1.05
N ARG A 42 9.80 5.92 0.29
CA ARG A 42 10.74 6.57 -0.62
C ARG A 42 10.03 7.39 -1.69
N ASP A 43 8.97 6.86 -2.29
CA ASP A 43 8.18 7.56 -3.30
C ASP A 43 7.43 8.77 -2.69
N ALA A 44 6.94 8.64 -1.46
CA ALA A 44 6.31 9.74 -0.73
C ALA A 44 7.29 10.89 -0.47
N VAL A 45 8.55 10.58 -0.10
CA VAL A 45 9.61 11.59 0.06
C VAL A 45 9.89 12.29 -1.27
N VAL A 46 9.96 11.56 -2.38
CA VAL A 46 10.14 12.16 -3.71
C VAL A 46 8.97 13.09 -4.05
N LEU A 47 7.73 12.67 -3.84
CA LEU A 47 6.56 13.52 -4.05
C LEU A 47 6.57 14.74 -3.13
N ALA A 48 7.01 14.60 -1.88
CA ALA A 48 7.15 15.72 -0.96
C ALA A 48 8.09 16.79 -1.51
N THR A 49 9.23 16.41 -2.09
CA THR A 49 10.17 17.38 -2.69
C THR A 49 9.58 18.14 -3.89
N VAL A 50 8.60 17.56 -4.60
CA VAL A 50 7.92 18.24 -5.72
C VAL A 50 7.01 19.35 -5.19
N TYR A 51 6.37 19.12 -4.05
CA TYR A 51 5.38 20.03 -3.48
C TYR A 51 5.94 20.97 -2.41
N GLU A 52 7.12 20.69 -1.86
CA GLU A 52 7.77 21.43 -0.79
C GLU A 52 7.86 22.92 -1.09
N ASP A 53 8.42 23.30 -2.24
CA ASP A 53 8.63 24.70 -2.61
C ASP A 53 7.31 25.48 -2.73
N ALA A 54 6.29 24.85 -3.34
CA ALA A 54 4.97 25.45 -3.49
C ALA A 54 4.27 25.63 -2.14
N LEU A 55 4.33 24.62 -1.26
CA LEU A 55 3.77 24.72 0.09
C LEU A 55 4.51 25.75 0.95
N GLN A 56 5.84 25.82 0.84
CA GLN A 56 6.66 26.71 1.65
C GLN A 56 6.42 28.19 1.28
N HIS A 57 6.23 28.48 0.00
CA HIS A 57 6.01 29.84 -0.49
C HIS A 57 4.52 30.21 -0.65
N GLY A 58 3.60 29.29 -0.35
CA GLY A 58 2.16 29.49 -0.54
C GLY A 58 1.78 29.70 -2.01
N ALA A 59 2.56 29.11 -2.92
CA ALA A 59 2.31 29.19 -4.36
C ALA A 59 1.21 28.19 -4.79
N PRO A 60 0.55 28.42 -5.94
CA PRO A 60 -0.42 27.48 -6.48
C PRO A 60 0.18 26.10 -6.67
N ILE A 61 -0.50 25.06 -6.18
CA ILE A 61 -0.06 23.67 -6.27
C ILE A 61 -0.63 23.02 -7.54
N ASP A 62 0.23 22.35 -8.33
CA ASP A 62 -0.18 21.59 -9.51
C ASP A 62 -0.44 20.10 -9.15
N PRO A 63 -1.68 19.58 -9.25
CA PRO A 63 -2.00 18.21 -8.90
C PRO A 63 -1.43 17.16 -9.86
N LYS A 64 -0.91 17.54 -11.04
CA LYS A 64 -0.47 16.60 -12.08
C LYS A 64 0.52 15.53 -11.63
N SER A 65 1.47 15.88 -10.76
CA SER A 65 2.47 14.92 -10.28
C SER A 65 1.83 13.83 -9.42
N ALA A 66 0.90 14.22 -8.54
CA ALA A 66 0.09 13.30 -7.73
C ALA A 66 -0.82 12.44 -8.62
N ASP A 67 -1.53 13.05 -9.57
CA ASP A 67 -2.43 12.34 -10.49
C ASP A 67 -1.68 11.32 -11.35
N SER A 68 -0.51 11.70 -11.87
CA SER A 68 0.32 10.80 -12.69
C SER A 68 0.84 9.62 -11.88
N TYR A 69 1.18 9.84 -10.61
CA TYR A 69 1.59 8.78 -9.70
C TYR A 69 0.42 7.85 -9.37
N ALA A 70 -0.75 8.41 -9.06
CA ALA A 70 -1.97 7.67 -8.78
C ALA A 70 -2.41 6.81 -9.97
N GLN A 71 -2.37 7.35 -11.19
CA GLN A 71 -2.71 6.59 -12.40
C GLN A 71 -1.74 5.44 -12.67
N ARG A 72 -0.44 5.63 -12.40
CA ARG A 72 0.59 4.61 -12.66
C ARG A 72 0.59 3.49 -11.62
N THR A 73 0.24 3.79 -10.38
CA THR A 73 0.37 2.86 -9.25
C THR A 73 -0.96 2.35 -8.71
N GLY A 74 -2.06 3.04 -9.00
CA GLY A 74 -3.36 2.82 -8.35
C GLY A 74 -3.43 3.34 -6.90
N ALA A 75 -2.39 4.03 -6.42
CA ALA A 75 -2.37 4.58 -5.06
C ALA A 75 -3.14 5.90 -4.96
N ARG A 76 -3.62 6.23 -3.75
CA ARG A 76 -4.16 7.55 -3.43
C ARG A 76 -3.04 8.42 -2.86
N VAL A 77 -2.86 9.60 -3.44
CA VAL A 77 -1.90 10.60 -2.96
C VAL A 77 -2.66 11.74 -2.31
N VAL A 78 -2.27 12.10 -1.10
CA VAL A 78 -2.83 13.22 -0.35
C VAL A 78 -1.68 14.12 0.06
N VAL A 79 -1.77 15.39 -0.30
CA VAL A 79 -0.86 16.45 0.15
C VAL A 79 -1.65 17.34 1.09
N VAL A 80 -1.11 17.55 2.29
CA VAL A 80 -1.73 18.38 3.32
C VAL A 80 -0.88 19.62 3.59
N ASP A 81 -1.54 20.74 3.88
CA ASP A 81 -0.87 21.95 4.34
C ASP A 81 -0.52 21.89 5.84
N ARG A 82 0.09 22.96 6.36
CA ARG A 82 0.45 23.07 7.79
C ARG A 82 -0.75 23.04 8.74
N SER A 83 -1.96 23.35 8.27
CA SER A 83 -3.19 23.26 9.07
C SER A 83 -3.75 21.84 9.15
N GLY A 84 -3.21 20.91 8.34
CA GLY A 84 -3.72 19.55 8.20
C GLY A 84 -4.89 19.45 7.21
N SER A 85 -5.09 20.48 6.39
CA SER A 85 -6.10 20.46 5.32
C SER A 85 -5.50 19.94 4.02
N SER A 86 -6.24 19.10 3.30
CA SER A 86 -5.82 18.64 1.98
C SER A 86 -5.72 19.83 1.02
N VAL A 87 -4.64 19.85 0.25
CA VAL A 87 -4.43 20.76 -0.88
C VAL A 87 -4.37 20.00 -2.19
N VAL A 88 -4.06 18.71 -2.14
CA VAL A 88 -4.19 17.76 -3.24
C VAL A 88 -4.73 16.45 -2.68
N ASP A 89 -5.71 15.86 -3.36
CA ASP A 89 -6.24 14.54 -3.05
C ASP A 89 -6.68 13.86 -4.35
N THR A 90 -6.02 12.76 -4.72
CA THR A 90 -6.34 12.05 -5.97
C THR A 90 -7.54 11.11 -5.84
N GLY A 91 -8.11 10.96 -4.64
CA GLY A 91 -9.22 10.05 -4.35
C GLY A 91 -10.37 10.69 -3.58
N GLY A 92 -10.38 12.02 -3.44
CA GLY A 92 -11.37 12.75 -2.64
C GLY A 92 -11.47 14.21 -3.06
N GLU A 93 -12.40 14.94 -2.44
CA GLU A 93 -12.54 16.38 -2.64
C GLU A 93 -11.52 17.17 -1.81
N VAL A 94 -11.12 18.32 -2.33
CA VAL A 94 -10.19 19.27 -1.70
C VAL A 94 -10.93 20.59 -1.47
N PRO A 95 -10.84 21.21 -0.28
CA PRO A 95 -10.08 20.81 0.90
C PRO A 95 -10.83 19.85 1.84
N HIS A 96 -10.10 18.90 2.44
CA HIS A 96 -10.57 17.98 3.48
C HIS A 96 -9.64 18.04 4.71
N SER A 97 -10.18 18.24 5.91
CA SER A 97 -9.39 18.30 7.15
C SER A 97 -9.08 16.90 7.67
N PHE A 98 -7.80 16.64 7.95
CA PHE A 98 -7.35 15.41 8.63
C PHE A 98 -7.03 15.63 10.12
N THR A 99 -7.16 16.85 10.61
CA THR A 99 -7.07 17.18 12.03
C THR A 99 -8.48 17.07 12.64
N ASN A 100 -8.61 16.28 13.73
CA ASN A 100 -9.85 16.06 14.50
C ASN A 100 -9.88 16.98 15.72
#